data_AF-A0A3A2IVA4-F1
#
_entry.id   AF-A0A3A2IVA4-F1
#
_cell.length_a   1.000
_cell.length_b   1.000
_cell.length_c   1.000
_cell.angle_alpha   90.00
_cell.angle_beta   90.00
_cell.angle_gamma   90.00
#
_symmetry.space_group_name_H-M   'P 1'
#
loop_
_entity.id
_entity.type
_entity.pdbx_description
1 polymer ?
#
loop_
_entity_poly.entity_id
_entity_poly.type
_entity_poly.pdbx_seq_one_letter_code
_entity_poly.pdbx_strand_id
1 'polypeptide(L)'
;MTKQINQSGIDLVKSFEGLKLDAYRCPAGVWTIGYGHTGDDVKLGRTCSQQEAEQLLQDDLNHAGLGVEQLVKVELTDNQFAALVSFAFNAGINSLAGSTLLIRLNGGDYHAVPPELAKWVKATDPKTKQKITLSGLVKRRAAEGILWLKDTIGDSALSSSDDMVQVVEADDTRSRFQVTARGGLRVHAGAGSSYEATHTLAENSLVYIIKEKNDWAAIDTQGDGMIDGWVVADYLRHVS
;
A
#
# COMPACT_ATOMS: atom_id res chain seq x y z
N MET A 1 28.71 4.32 -6.06
CA MET A 1 28.16 5.56 -5.49
C MET A 1 27.08 5.13 -4.52
N THR A 2 27.03 5.70 -3.32
CA THR A 2 25.97 5.40 -2.35
C THR A 2 24.61 5.72 -2.93
N LYS A 3 23.68 4.76 -2.86
CA LYS A 3 22.31 4.99 -3.31
C LYS A 3 21.61 6.03 -2.42
N GLN A 4 21.09 7.09 -3.02
CA GLN A 4 20.36 8.14 -2.31
C GLN A 4 18.86 7.84 -2.30
N ILE A 5 18.17 8.26 -1.25
CA ILE A 5 16.71 8.18 -1.18
C ILE A 5 16.10 9.13 -2.23
N ASN A 6 15.04 8.69 -2.90
CA ASN A 6 14.34 9.51 -3.87
C ASN A 6 13.32 10.45 -3.20
N GLN A 7 12.78 11.40 -3.97
CA GLN A 7 11.84 12.39 -3.46
C GLN A 7 10.57 11.75 -2.85
N SER A 8 10.05 10.69 -3.47
CA SER A 8 8.88 9.97 -2.94
C SER A 8 9.13 9.40 -1.53
N GLY A 9 10.34 8.91 -1.25
CA GLY A 9 10.74 8.49 0.09
C GLY A 9 10.84 9.63 1.09
N ILE A 10 11.43 10.76 0.68
CA ILE A 10 11.55 11.96 1.52
C ILE A 10 10.16 12.49 1.90
N ASP A 11 9.27 12.61 0.92
CA ASP A 11 7.90 13.09 1.14
C ASP A 11 7.10 12.16 2.04
N LEU A 12 7.28 10.83 1.87
CA LEU A 12 6.70 9.82 2.73
C LEU A 12 7.12 10.04 4.20
N VAL A 13 8.42 10.18 4.47
CA VAL A 13 8.93 10.39 5.83
C VAL A 13 8.42 11.71 6.41
N LYS A 14 8.48 12.80 5.65
CA LYS A 14 7.96 14.11 6.07
C LYS A 14 6.49 14.04 6.51
N SER A 15 5.67 13.27 5.79
CA SER A 15 4.23 13.12 6.09
C SER A 15 3.96 12.47 7.45
N PHE A 16 4.90 11.67 7.99
CA PHE A 16 4.76 10.99 9.27
C PHE A 16 5.46 11.68 10.44
N GLU A 17 6.59 12.36 10.21
CA GLU A 17 7.36 13.00 11.30
C GLU A 17 6.79 14.36 11.71
N GLY A 18 6.29 15.13 10.75
CA GLY A 18 5.87 16.52 10.96
C GLY A 18 7.04 17.47 11.27
N LEU A 19 6.86 18.76 10.97
CA LEU A 19 7.91 19.78 11.12
C LEU A 19 7.81 20.50 12.48
N LYS A 20 8.92 20.57 13.21
CA LYS A 20 9.08 21.40 14.43
C LYS A 20 10.34 22.25 14.33
N LEU A 21 10.17 23.58 14.20
CA LEU A 21 11.29 24.51 14.04
C LEU A 21 11.99 24.87 15.36
N ASP A 22 11.32 24.66 16.49
CA ASP A 22 11.88 24.82 17.82
C ASP A 22 12.24 23.46 18.42
N ALA A 23 13.41 23.37 19.05
CA ALA A 23 13.81 22.16 19.76
C ALA A 23 12.84 21.82 20.89
N TYR A 24 12.36 20.57 20.93
CA TYR A 24 11.43 20.07 21.93
C TYR A 24 11.94 18.78 22.57
N ARG A 25 11.38 18.38 23.72
CA ARG A 25 11.63 17.06 24.29
C ARG A 25 10.60 16.06 23.80
N CYS A 26 11.06 14.98 23.18
CA CYS A 26 10.19 13.85 22.85
C CYS A 26 9.76 13.10 24.14
N PRO A 27 8.79 12.18 24.08
CA PRO A 27 8.37 11.40 25.24
C PRO A 27 9.50 10.59 25.92
N ALA A 28 10.58 10.28 25.19
CA ALA A 28 11.77 9.63 25.72
C ALA A 28 12.74 10.61 26.43
N GLY A 29 12.43 11.91 26.47
CA GLY A 29 13.22 12.94 27.13
C GLY A 29 14.42 13.47 26.33
N VAL A 30 14.57 13.05 25.07
CA VAL A 30 15.64 13.47 24.16
C VAL A 30 15.26 14.77 23.46
N TRP A 31 16.23 15.65 23.26
CA TRP A 31 16.06 16.88 22.48
C TRP A 31 15.93 16.56 20.99
N THR A 32 14.88 17.08 20.36
CA THR A 32 14.51 16.78 18.98
C THR A 32 14.12 18.06 18.24
N ILE A 33 14.46 18.18 16.95
CA ILE A 33 14.15 19.33 16.10
C ILE A 33 13.87 18.89 14.66
N GLY A 34 13.27 19.75 13.83
CA GLY A 34 12.97 19.48 12.43
C GLY A 34 11.97 18.35 12.26
N TYR A 35 12.34 17.35 11.44
CA TYR A 35 11.57 16.12 11.18
C TYR A 35 12.08 14.96 12.03
N GLY A 36 12.18 15.16 13.34
CA GLY A 36 12.61 14.10 14.27
C GLY A 36 14.13 13.98 14.46
N HIS A 37 14.91 14.94 13.97
CA HIS A 37 16.37 14.94 14.11
C HIS A 37 16.80 15.05 15.58
N THR A 38 17.80 14.25 15.95
CA THR A 38 18.43 14.26 17.29
C THR A 38 19.95 14.21 17.13
N GLY A 39 20.66 14.95 17.99
CA GLY A 39 22.12 14.99 17.98
C GLY A 39 22.65 15.87 19.12
N ASP A 40 23.96 15.85 19.33
CA ASP A 40 24.63 16.67 20.36
C ASP A 40 24.48 18.19 20.09
N ASP A 41 24.19 18.54 18.84
CA ASP A 41 23.89 19.87 18.36
C ASP A 41 22.45 20.32 18.68
N VAL A 42 21.56 19.41 19.09
CA VAL A 42 20.17 19.73 19.46
C VAL A 42 20.05 19.93 20.97
N LYS A 43 19.80 21.19 21.37
CA LYS A 43 19.70 21.60 22.77
C LYS A 43 18.58 22.62 22.98
N LEU A 44 18.21 22.83 24.25
CA LEU A 44 17.21 23.81 24.65
C LEU A 44 17.48 25.17 23.99
N GLY A 45 16.43 25.75 23.39
CA GLY A 45 16.50 27.05 22.74
C GLY A 45 17.10 27.06 21.33
N ARG A 46 17.52 25.89 20.80
CA ARG A 46 17.84 25.80 19.38
C ARG A 46 16.57 25.96 18.55
N THR A 47 16.67 26.77 17.51
CA THR A 47 15.70 26.91 16.45
C THR A 47 16.37 26.60 15.12
N CYS A 48 15.59 26.19 14.13
CA CYS A 48 16.07 25.98 12.77
C CYS A 48 15.10 26.60 11.76
N SER A 49 15.59 26.89 10.56
CA SER A 49 14.73 27.22 9.43
C SER A 49 14.11 25.94 8.83
N GLN A 50 13.05 26.08 8.04
CA GLN A 50 12.52 24.93 7.29
C GLN A 50 13.58 24.30 6.39
N GLN A 51 14.40 25.11 5.72
CA GLN A 51 15.48 24.63 4.86
C GLN A 51 16.53 23.85 5.66
N GLU A 52 16.90 24.32 6.85
CA GLU A 52 17.81 23.60 7.75
C GLU A 52 17.17 22.27 8.22
N ALA A 53 15.88 22.26 8.57
CA ALA A 53 15.18 21.04 8.93
C ALA A 53 15.14 20.01 7.79
N GLU A 54 15.03 20.48 6.54
CA GLU A 54 15.07 19.62 5.35
C GLU A 54 16.48 19.06 5.11
N GLN A 55 17.51 19.86 5.33
CA GLN A 55 18.89 19.38 5.24
C GLN A 55 19.20 18.33 6.33
N LEU A 56 18.80 18.59 7.58
CA LEU A 56 18.95 17.63 8.68
C LEU A 56 18.25 16.30 8.36
N LEU A 57 17.02 16.38 7.84
CA LEU A 57 16.29 15.18 7.42
C LEU A 57 17.04 14.44 6.30
N GLN A 58 17.54 15.14 5.29
CA GLN A 58 18.29 14.53 4.21
C GLN A 58 19.53 13.80 4.73
N ASP A 59 20.26 14.40 5.66
CA ASP A 59 21.47 13.82 6.24
C ASP A 59 21.14 12.57 7.09
N ASP A 60 20.08 12.63 7.90
CA ASP A 60 19.61 11.47 8.67
C ASP A 60 19.15 10.32 7.75
N LEU A 61 18.43 10.63 6.67
CA LEU A 61 17.98 9.64 5.69
C LEU A 61 19.15 9.05 4.91
N ASN A 62 20.18 9.84 4.59
CA ASN A 62 21.40 9.34 3.98
C ASN A 62 22.14 8.38 4.93
N HIS A 63 22.19 8.68 6.23
CA HIS A 63 22.77 7.80 7.24
C HIS A 63 22.00 6.47 7.34
N ALA A 64 20.67 6.53 7.40
CA ALA A 64 19.83 5.34 7.36
C ALA A 64 20.01 4.55 6.04
N GLY A 65 20.13 5.25 4.91
CA GLY A 65 20.40 4.70 3.59
C GLY A 65 21.69 3.89 3.51
N LEU A 66 22.78 4.40 4.09
CA LEU A 66 24.04 3.65 4.20
C LEU A 66 23.86 2.34 4.96
N GLY A 67 23.09 2.35 6.05
CA GLY A 67 22.77 1.14 6.80
C GLY A 67 21.98 0.13 5.96
N VAL A 68 20.97 0.58 5.22
CA VAL A 68 20.17 -0.27 4.34
C VAL A 68 21.05 -0.88 3.24
N GLU A 69 21.90 -0.08 2.60
CA GLU A 69 22.82 -0.52 1.54
C GLU A 69 23.81 -1.59 2.05
N GLN A 70 24.26 -1.51 3.30
CA GLN A 70 25.14 -2.52 3.90
C GLN A 70 24.43 -3.84 4.22
N LEU A 71 23.14 -3.78 4.55
CA LEU A 71 22.37 -4.95 5.00
C LEU A 71 21.71 -5.71 3.85
N VAL A 72 21.28 -5.01 2.81
CA VAL A 72 20.59 -5.60 1.66
C VAL A 72 21.61 -6.15 0.66
N LYS A 73 21.38 -7.38 0.21
CA LYS A 73 22.28 -8.14 -0.68
C LYS A 73 21.72 -8.33 -2.09
N VAL A 74 20.52 -7.82 -2.34
CA VAL A 74 19.80 -7.94 -3.60
C VAL A 74 19.58 -6.56 -4.21
N GLU A 75 19.44 -6.50 -5.54
CA GLU A 75 19.18 -5.24 -6.23
C GLU A 75 17.81 -4.68 -5.86
N LEU A 76 17.76 -3.39 -5.52
CA LEU A 76 16.52 -2.70 -5.20
C LEU A 76 16.23 -1.63 -6.23
N THR A 77 14.94 -1.42 -6.48
CA THR A 77 14.47 -0.20 -7.13
C THR A 77 14.66 1.02 -6.24
N ASP A 78 14.53 2.23 -6.79
CA ASP A 78 14.65 3.45 -5.98
C ASP A 78 13.52 3.57 -4.95
N ASN A 79 12.30 3.17 -5.32
CA ASN A 79 11.16 3.15 -4.41
C ASN A 79 11.31 2.07 -3.33
N GLN A 80 11.80 0.88 -3.69
CA GLN A 80 12.07 -0.20 -2.74
C GLN A 80 13.14 0.22 -1.72
N PHE A 81 14.24 0.81 -2.20
CA PHE A 81 15.27 1.37 -1.33
C PHE A 81 14.69 2.45 -0.41
N ALA A 82 13.94 3.41 -0.97
CA ALA A 82 13.30 4.48 -0.19
C ALA A 82 12.33 3.96 0.89
N ALA A 83 11.55 2.92 0.60
CA ALA A 83 10.66 2.30 1.58
C ALA A 83 11.44 1.67 2.75
N LEU A 84 12.55 0.99 2.48
CA LEU A 84 13.40 0.42 3.53
C LEU A 84 14.13 1.50 4.33
N VAL A 85 14.53 2.60 3.69
CA VAL A 85 15.14 3.74 4.39
C VAL A 85 14.12 4.40 5.33
N SER A 86 12.87 4.62 4.88
CA SER A 86 11.80 5.09 5.78
C SER A 86 11.57 4.12 6.94
N PHE A 87 11.58 2.81 6.68
CA PHE A 87 11.44 1.80 7.72
C PHE A 87 12.59 1.87 8.73
N ALA A 88 13.84 1.89 8.25
CA ALA A 88 15.03 1.94 9.09
C ALA A 88 15.14 3.25 9.88
N PHE A 89 14.73 4.38 9.29
CA PHE A 89 14.65 5.66 9.98
C PHE A 89 13.68 5.60 11.18
N ASN A 90 12.51 4.98 11.01
CA ASN A 90 11.51 4.93 12.06
C ASN A 90 11.71 3.82 13.10
N ALA A 91 12.10 2.62 12.67
CA ALA A 91 12.25 1.46 13.54
C ALA A 91 13.70 1.26 14.03
N GLY A 92 14.65 1.99 13.46
CA GLY A 92 16.08 1.82 13.67
C GLY A 92 16.69 0.74 12.78
N ILE A 93 17.94 0.93 12.39
CA ILE A 93 18.65 0.01 11.49
C ILE A 93 18.83 -1.40 12.08
N ASN A 94 19.01 -1.51 13.40
CA ASN A 94 19.14 -2.80 14.09
C ASN A 94 17.85 -3.62 14.01
N SER A 95 16.69 -2.97 14.00
CA SER A 95 15.40 -3.63 13.82
C SER A 95 15.29 -4.25 12.42
N LEU A 96 15.79 -3.55 11.39
CA LEU A 96 15.88 -4.11 10.03
C LEU A 96 16.87 -5.28 9.98
N ALA A 97 18.07 -5.12 10.54
CA ALA A 97 19.13 -6.13 10.54
C ALA A 97 18.69 -7.49 11.10
N GLY A 98 17.91 -7.47 12.20
CA GLY A 98 17.40 -8.68 12.85
C GLY A 98 16.04 -9.18 12.33
N SER A 99 15.49 -8.58 11.27
CA SER A 99 14.11 -8.84 10.84
C SER A 99 13.98 -10.07 9.93
N THR A 100 12.85 -10.78 10.05
CA THR A 100 12.43 -11.77 9.04
C THR A 100 12.25 -11.14 7.67
N LEU A 101 11.86 -9.85 7.61
CA LEU A 101 11.80 -9.04 6.39
C LEU A 101 13.12 -9.09 5.63
N LEU A 102 14.23 -8.71 6.27
CA LEU A 102 15.54 -8.65 5.63
C LEU A 102 16.03 -10.04 5.21
N ILE A 103 15.78 -11.07 6.03
CA ILE A 103 16.14 -12.46 5.72
C ILE A 103 15.44 -12.90 4.42
N ARG A 104 14.12 -12.66 4.31
CA ARG A 104 13.33 -13.05 3.13
C ARG A 104 13.74 -12.24 1.90
N LEU A 105 13.92 -10.92 2.05
CA LEU A 105 14.36 -10.05 0.98
C LEU A 105 15.73 -10.47 0.42
N ASN A 106 16.71 -10.72 1.30
CA ASN A 106 18.03 -11.19 0.88
C ASN A 106 18.02 -12.61 0.29
N GLY A 107 16.95 -13.38 0.54
CA GLY A 107 16.65 -14.63 -0.15
C GLY A 107 15.97 -14.46 -1.51
N GLY A 108 15.75 -13.23 -1.97
CA GLY A 108 15.09 -12.90 -3.24
C GLY A 108 13.56 -12.84 -3.19
N ASP A 109 12.95 -12.92 -2.00
CA ASP A 109 11.50 -12.85 -1.84
C ASP A 109 11.04 -11.39 -1.65
N TYR A 110 10.94 -10.65 -2.75
CA TYR A 110 10.51 -9.24 -2.75
C TYR A 110 9.04 -9.08 -2.34
N HIS A 111 8.19 -10.06 -2.68
CA HIS A 111 6.76 -10.05 -2.34
C HIS A 111 6.52 -10.21 -0.84
N ALA A 112 7.48 -10.76 -0.08
CA ALA A 112 7.44 -10.80 1.37
C ALA A 112 7.50 -9.43 2.04
N VAL A 113 8.07 -8.41 1.40
CA VAL A 113 8.42 -7.18 2.13
C VAL A 113 7.18 -6.46 2.66
N PRO A 114 6.14 -6.14 1.86
CA PRO A 114 4.93 -5.51 2.38
C PRO A 114 4.24 -6.26 3.54
N PRO A 115 3.99 -7.60 3.48
CA PRO A 115 3.38 -8.30 4.60
C PRO A 115 4.31 -8.40 5.82
N GLU A 116 5.64 -8.42 5.64
CA GLU A 116 6.56 -8.35 6.78
C GLU A 116 6.58 -6.95 7.42
N LEU A 117 6.53 -5.87 6.63
CA LEU A 117 6.38 -4.49 7.12
C LEU A 117 5.13 -4.35 7.99
N ALA A 118 4.01 -4.93 7.57
CA ALA A 118 2.73 -4.87 8.30
C ALA A 118 2.77 -5.48 9.71
N LYS A 119 3.79 -6.30 10.04
CA LYS A 119 3.99 -6.85 11.38
C LYS A 119 4.62 -5.82 12.35
N TRP A 120 5.26 -4.77 11.82
CA TRP A 120 5.96 -3.73 12.59
C TRP A 120 5.04 -2.57 13.00
N VAL A 121 3.93 -2.91 13.65
CA VAL A 121 2.86 -1.98 14.03
C VAL A 121 2.60 -1.94 15.54
N LYS A 122 3.37 -2.69 16.31
CA LYS A 122 3.17 -2.84 17.76
C LYS A 122 4.25 -2.10 18.54
N ALA A 123 3.84 -1.44 19.62
CA ALA A 123 4.73 -0.88 20.63
C ALA A 123 4.38 -1.47 22.00
N THR A 124 5.39 -1.53 22.89
CA THR A 124 5.16 -1.93 24.28
C THR A 124 4.58 -0.76 25.05
N ASP A 125 3.38 -0.93 25.60
CA ASP A 125 2.79 0.06 26.50
C ASP A 125 3.63 0.13 27.79
N PRO A 126 4.17 1.31 28.15
CA PRO A 126 5.02 1.45 29.33
C PRO A 126 4.29 1.13 30.65
N LYS A 127 2.96 1.32 30.69
CA LYS A 127 2.11 1.09 31.87
C LYS A 127 1.71 -0.38 32.00
N THR A 128 1.20 -0.98 30.93
CA THR A 128 0.66 -2.36 30.97
C THR A 128 1.71 -3.42 30.63
N LYS A 129 2.86 -3.02 30.08
CA LYS A 129 3.90 -3.91 29.50
C LYS A 129 3.40 -4.81 28.37
N GLN A 130 2.19 -4.59 27.87
CA GLN A 130 1.64 -5.36 26.76
C GLN A 130 1.97 -4.72 25.42
N LYS A 131 2.04 -5.54 24.38
CA LYS A 131 2.19 -5.05 23.01
C LYS A 131 0.83 -4.57 22.50
N ILE A 132 0.72 -3.28 22.24
CA ILE A 132 -0.47 -2.67 21.65
C ILE A 132 -0.19 -2.28 20.20
N THR A 133 -1.18 -2.43 19.33
CA THR A 133 -1.10 -1.96 17.94
C THR A 133 -1.30 -0.46 17.90
N LEU A 134 -0.40 0.27 17.25
CA LEU A 134 -0.48 1.72 17.07
C LEU A 134 -1.03 2.03 15.67
N SER A 135 -2.16 2.72 15.60
CA SER A 135 -2.80 3.10 14.32
C SER A 135 -1.89 3.91 13.42
N GLY A 136 -1.05 4.78 13.99
CA GLY A 136 -0.04 5.54 13.24
C GLY A 136 0.99 4.63 12.54
N LEU A 137 1.47 3.58 13.22
CA LEU A 137 2.39 2.62 12.62
C LEU A 137 1.71 1.77 11.55
N VAL A 138 0.44 1.38 11.74
CA VAL A 138 -0.34 0.68 10.69
C VAL A 138 -0.37 1.49 9.40
N LYS A 139 -0.73 2.78 9.49
CA LYS A 139 -0.76 3.68 8.33
C LYS A 139 0.61 3.83 7.69
N ARG A 140 1.67 3.98 8.51
CA ARG A 140 3.05 4.10 8.01
C ARG A 140 3.52 2.87 7.25
N ARG A 141 3.35 1.67 7.83
CA ARG A 141 3.78 0.42 7.19
C ARG A 141 3.00 0.12 5.91
N ALA A 142 1.72 0.48 5.87
CA ALA A 142 0.93 0.40 4.64
C ALA A 142 1.48 1.34 3.55
N ALA A 143 1.77 2.60 3.89
CA ALA A 143 2.31 3.56 2.93
C ALA A 143 3.72 3.19 2.42
N GLU A 144 4.59 2.64 3.28
CA GLU A 144 5.88 2.09 2.87
C GLU A 144 5.71 0.88 1.95
N GLY A 145 4.75 0.00 2.23
CA GLY A 145 4.41 -1.13 1.35
C GLY A 145 3.87 -0.69 -0.01
N ILE A 146 3.06 0.38 -0.05
CA ILE A 146 2.58 0.98 -1.30
C ILE A 146 3.75 1.58 -2.08
N LEU A 147 4.66 2.31 -1.43
CA LEU A 147 5.85 2.84 -2.08
C LEU A 147 6.71 1.70 -2.65
N TRP A 148 6.93 0.62 -1.88
CA TRP A 148 7.67 -0.56 -2.31
C TRP A 148 7.12 -1.19 -3.60
N LEU A 149 5.80 -1.26 -3.73
CA LEU A 149 5.10 -1.84 -4.88
C LEU A 149 4.97 -0.89 -6.07
N LYS A 150 5.31 0.40 -5.90
CA LYS A 150 5.21 1.38 -6.98
C LYS A 150 6.30 1.11 -8.02
N ASP A 151 5.87 0.71 -9.21
CA ASP A 151 6.73 0.26 -10.30
C ASP A 151 7.88 1.22 -10.63
N THR A 152 9.00 0.62 -11.05
CA THR A 152 10.23 1.29 -11.50
C THR A 152 10.22 1.75 -12.95
N ILE A 153 9.10 1.66 -13.64
CA ILE A 153 9.06 1.87 -15.08
C ILE A 153 8.17 3.08 -15.34
N GLY A 154 8.79 4.16 -15.81
CA GLY A 154 8.04 5.31 -16.32
C GLY A 154 7.05 4.83 -17.38
N ASP A 155 5.76 5.03 -17.13
CA ASP A 155 4.60 5.05 -18.04
C ASP A 155 4.55 4.11 -19.26
N SER A 156 5.33 3.03 -19.31
CA SER A 156 5.51 2.21 -20.53
C SER A 156 5.41 0.70 -20.31
N ALA A 157 5.42 0.20 -19.08
CA ALA A 157 5.24 -1.24 -18.80
C ALA A 157 3.79 -1.68 -18.54
N LEU A 158 2.85 -0.75 -18.40
CA LEU A 158 1.41 -1.10 -18.30
C LEU A 158 0.77 -1.45 -19.66
N SER A 159 1.56 -1.50 -20.75
CA SER A 159 1.06 -1.83 -22.09
C SER A 159 1.28 -3.30 -22.50
N SER A 160 1.98 -4.14 -21.73
CA SER A 160 2.21 -5.51 -22.15
C SER A 160 2.44 -6.48 -20.99
N SER A 161 1.35 -6.89 -20.34
CA SER A 161 1.28 -8.23 -19.77
C SER A 161 -0.19 -8.62 -19.67
N ASP A 162 -0.63 -9.51 -20.56
CA ASP A 162 -1.98 -10.08 -20.62
C ASP A 162 -2.28 -11.09 -19.51
N ASP A 163 -1.41 -11.25 -18.52
CA ASP A 163 -1.59 -12.23 -17.44
C ASP A 163 -1.41 -11.60 -16.06
N MET A 164 -2.52 -11.62 -15.31
CA MET A 164 -2.70 -11.42 -13.85
C MET A 164 -3.22 -10.05 -13.38
N VAL A 165 -4.54 -10.01 -13.19
CA VAL A 165 -5.32 -9.00 -12.48
C VAL A 165 -5.39 -9.35 -10.99
N GLN A 166 -5.13 -8.38 -10.11
CA GLN A 166 -6.07 -7.91 -9.07
C GLN A 166 -5.44 -6.70 -8.35
N VAL A 167 -5.63 -5.52 -8.95
CA VAL A 167 -5.55 -4.23 -8.27
C VAL A 167 -6.85 -4.07 -7.48
N VAL A 168 -6.75 -3.92 -6.16
CA VAL A 168 -7.87 -3.46 -5.33
C VAL A 168 -7.94 -1.93 -5.50
N GLU A 169 -8.68 -1.48 -6.51
CA GLU A 169 -9.03 -0.07 -6.62
C GLU A 169 -10.20 0.23 -5.68
N ALA A 170 -10.01 1.28 -4.88
CA ALA A 170 -11.06 1.86 -4.08
C ALA A 170 -12.09 2.52 -5.01
N ASP A 171 -13.26 1.88 -5.08
CA ASP A 171 -14.59 2.40 -5.40
C ASP A 171 -14.63 3.69 -6.25
N ASP A 172 -14.81 3.52 -7.57
CA ASP A 172 -15.45 4.56 -8.39
C ASP A 172 -16.48 3.93 -9.34
N THR A 173 -17.75 4.03 -8.95
CA THR A 173 -18.99 3.83 -9.74
C THR A 173 -19.15 2.49 -10.49
N ARG A 174 -19.29 1.38 -9.77
CA ARG A 174 -19.92 0.18 -10.39
C ARG A 174 -21.37 0.52 -10.75
N SER A 175 -21.60 0.71 -12.04
CA SER A 175 -22.93 0.91 -12.63
C SER A 175 -23.84 -0.28 -12.32
N ARG A 176 -25.01 0.00 -11.75
CA ARG A 176 -26.02 -1.02 -11.47
C ARG A 176 -26.89 -1.28 -12.69
N PHE A 177 -27.24 -2.55 -12.89
CA PHE A 177 -28.15 -3.00 -13.92
C PHE A 177 -29.34 -3.71 -13.30
N GLN A 178 -30.50 -3.54 -13.93
CA GLN A 178 -31.76 -4.16 -13.53
C GLN A 178 -32.19 -5.20 -14.56
N VAL A 179 -32.60 -6.37 -14.07
CA VAL A 179 -33.18 -7.43 -14.90
C VAL A 179 -34.55 -7.01 -15.43
N THR A 180 -34.73 -7.01 -16.75
CA THR A 180 -35.99 -6.63 -17.44
C THR A 180 -36.82 -7.84 -17.90
N ALA A 181 -36.33 -9.07 -17.69
CA ALA A 181 -37.01 -10.29 -18.10
C ALA A 181 -38.19 -10.63 -17.18
N ARG A 182 -39.43 -10.45 -17.67
CA ARG A 182 -40.69 -10.72 -16.94
C ARG A 182 -40.85 -12.16 -16.43
N GLY A 183 -40.25 -13.14 -17.12
CA GLY A 183 -40.28 -14.55 -16.73
C GLY A 183 -39.12 -14.99 -15.83
N GLY A 184 -38.28 -14.03 -15.41
CA GLY A 184 -37.00 -14.27 -14.79
C GLY A 184 -35.88 -14.52 -15.81
N LEU A 185 -34.66 -14.16 -15.43
CA LEU A 185 -33.46 -14.26 -16.26
C LEU A 185 -32.59 -15.43 -15.78
N ARG A 186 -32.35 -16.41 -16.65
CA ARG A 186 -31.53 -17.58 -16.30
C ARG A 186 -30.06 -17.21 -16.22
N VAL A 187 -29.42 -17.66 -15.15
CA VAL A 187 -27.99 -17.52 -14.92
C VAL A 187 -27.31 -18.82 -15.30
N HIS A 188 -26.32 -18.75 -16.18
CA HIS A 188 -25.57 -19.87 -16.71
C HIS A 188 -24.16 -19.91 -16.14
N ALA A 189 -23.57 -21.11 -16.04
CA ALA A 189 -22.19 -21.28 -15.57
C ALA A 189 -21.13 -20.68 -16.54
N GLY A 190 -21.51 -20.40 -17.79
CA GLY A 190 -20.64 -19.82 -18.81
C GLY A 190 -21.40 -19.00 -19.85
N ALA A 191 -20.66 -18.25 -20.67
CA ALA A 191 -21.19 -17.41 -21.73
C ALA A 191 -21.67 -18.24 -22.92
N GLY A 192 -22.93 -18.71 -22.87
CA GLY A 192 -23.55 -19.45 -23.95
C GLY A 192 -24.73 -20.30 -23.50
N SER A 193 -25.65 -20.56 -24.43
CA SER A 193 -26.84 -21.39 -24.18
C SER A 193 -26.53 -22.89 -24.00
N SER A 194 -25.31 -23.32 -24.31
CA SER A 194 -24.82 -24.68 -24.08
C SER A 194 -24.39 -24.95 -22.63
N TYR A 195 -24.25 -23.92 -21.81
CA TYR A 195 -23.91 -24.05 -20.40
C TYR A 195 -25.17 -24.28 -19.57
N GLU A 196 -25.08 -25.10 -18.52
CA GLU A 196 -26.21 -25.35 -17.63
C GLU A 196 -26.64 -24.07 -16.90
N ALA A 197 -27.96 -23.90 -16.76
CA ALA A 197 -28.54 -22.85 -15.95
C ALA A 197 -28.46 -23.24 -14.48
N THR A 198 -27.83 -22.40 -13.66
CA THR A 198 -27.63 -22.65 -12.22
C THR A 198 -28.85 -22.21 -11.41
N HIS A 199 -29.41 -21.04 -11.74
CA HIS A 199 -30.59 -20.47 -11.10
C HIS A 199 -31.23 -19.39 -11.99
N THR A 200 -32.27 -18.72 -11.50
CA THR A 200 -33.00 -17.67 -12.24
C THR A 200 -33.14 -16.43 -11.36
N LEU A 201 -32.80 -15.27 -11.90
CA LEU A 201 -33.02 -13.96 -11.28
C LEU A 201 -34.44 -13.48 -11.58
N ALA A 202 -35.07 -12.83 -10.61
CA ALA A 202 -36.40 -12.26 -10.80
C ALA A 202 -36.35 -10.96 -11.63
N GLU A 203 -37.48 -10.57 -12.22
CA GLU A 203 -37.62 -9.24 -12.80
C GLU A 203 -37.32 -8.17 -11.73
N ASN A 204 -36.66 -7.10 -12.13
CA ASN A 204 -36.20 -6.00 -11.29
C ASN A 204 -35.04 -6.32 -10.33
N SER A 205 -34.49 -7.53 -10.32
CA SER A 205 -33.26 -7.85 -9.60
C SER A 205 -32.12 -6.94 -10.05
N LEU A 206 -31.34 -6.45 -9.10
CA LEU A 206 -30.17 -5.61 -9.35
C LEU A 206 -28.92 -6.47 -9.42
N VAL A 207 -28.08 -6.19 -10.41
CA VAL A 207 -26.80 -6.87 -10.65
C VAL A 207 -25.75 -5.86 -11.09
N TYR A 208 -24.49 -6.22 -10.93
CA TYR A 208 -23.36 -5.51 -11.51
C TYR A 208 -22.82 -6.33 -12.68
N ILE A 209 -22.48 -5.68 -13.79
CA ILE A 209 -21.79 -6.35 -14.89
C ILE A 209 -20.29 -6.26 -14.62
N ILE A 210 -19.64 -7.43 -14.58
CA ILE A 210 -18.19 -7.54 -14.37
C ILE A 210 -17.46 -7.55 -15.72
N LYS A 211 -18.01 -8.24 -16.72
CA LYS A 211 -17.49 -8.28 -18.10
C LYS A 211 -18.54 -8.80 -19.09
N GLU A 212 -18.37 -8.48 -20.36
CA GLU A 212 -19.25 -8.95 -21.43
C GLU A 212 -18.48 -9.83 -22.42
N LYS A 213 -19.19 -10.78 -23.04
CA LYS A 213 -18.67 -11.65 -24.10
C LYS A 213 -19.79 -12.01 -25.06
N ASN A 214 -19.75 -11.46 -26.28
CA ASN A 214 -20.83 -11.54 -27.26
C ASN A 214 -22.15 -11.04 -26.64
N ASP A 215 -23.25 -11.79 -26.77
CA ASP A 215 -24.57 -11.42 -26.24
C ASP A 215 -24.74 -11.72 -24.73
N TRP A 216 -23.65 -12.03 -24.02
CA TRP A 216 -23.67 -12.46 -22.61
C TRP A 216 -22.90 -11.52 -21.70
N ALA A 217 -23.46 -11.25 -20.52
CA ALA A 217 -22.85 -10.48 -19.44
C ALA A 217 -22.55 -11.40 -18.24
N ALA A 218 -21.32 -11.35 -17.75
CA ALA A 218 -20.95 -11.93 -16.47
C ALA A 218 -21.40 -10.99 -15.35
N ILE A 219 -22.19 -11.50 -14.43
CA ILE A 219 -22.84 -10.71 -13.40
C ILE A 219 -22.30 -11.03 -12.01
N ASP A 220 -22.33 -10.01 -11.16
CA ASP A 220 -22.12 -10.06 -9.72
C ASP A 220 -23.41 -9.58 -9.05
N THR A 221 -24.05 -10.47 -8.30
CA THR A 221 -25.32 -10.22 -7.62
C THR A 221 -25.13 -9.65 -6.21
N GLN A 222 -23.92 -9.78 -5.64
CA GLN A 222 -23.62 -9.43 -4.25
C GLN A 222 -22.81 -8.13 -4.13
N GLY A 223 -22.21 -7.66 -5.22
CA GLY A 223 -21.33 -6.50 -5.27
C GLY A 223 -19.93 -6.78 -4.73
N ASP A 224 -19.53 -8.04 -4.53
CA ASP A 224 -18.24 -8.42 -3.96
C ASP A 224 -17.12 -8.51 -5.03
N GLY A 225 -17.47 -8.37 -6.31
CA GLY A 225 -16.56 -8.46 -7.44
C GLY A 225 -16.35 -9.87 -7.96
N MET A 226 -17.05 -10.86 -7.44
CA MET A 226 -17.01 -12.25 -7.90
C MET A 226 -18.10 -12.51 -8.94
N ILE A 227 -17.78 -13.34 -9.94
CA ILE A 227 -18.76 -13.70 -10.99
C ILE A 227 -19.67 -14.80 -10.43
N ASP A 228 -20.94 -14.47 -10.22
CA ASP A 228 -21.99 -15.41 -9.82
C ASP A 228 -22.54 -16.22 -11.02
N GLY A 229 -22.34 -15.71 -12.24
CA GLY A 229 -22.62 -16.42 -13.47
C GLY A 229 -22.82 -15.50 -14.67
N TRP A 230 -23.39 -16.06 -15.75
CA TRP A 230 -23.57 -15.36 -17.02
C TRP A 230 -25.05 -15.28 -17.39
N VAL A 231 -25.48 -14.13 -17.87
CA VAL A 231 -26.85 -13.88 -18.36
C VAL A 231 -26.80 -13.24 -19.73
N VAL A 232 -27.93 -13.27 -20.47
CA VAL A 232 -28.03 -12.57 -21.75
C VAL A 232 -28.13 -11.07 -21.51
N ALA A 233 -27.22 -10.29 -22.11
CA ALA A 233 -27.02 -8.87 -21.81
C ALA A 233 -28.23 -8.01 -22.20
N ASP A 234 -28.97 -8.37 -23.24
CA ASP A 234 -30.17 -7.66 -23.72
C ASP A 234 -31.29 -7.53 -22.67
N TYR A 235 -31.26 -8.38 -21.63
CA TYR A 235 -32.24 -8.34 -20.53
C TYR A 235 -31.75 -7.54 -19.32
N LEU A 236 -30.67 -6.77 -19.45
CA LEU A 236 -30.14 -5.89 -18.42
C LEU A 236 -30.31 -4.42 -18.84
N ARG A 237 -30.84 -3.60 -17.92
CA ARG A 237 -30.99 -2.15 -18.12
C ARG A 237 -30.18 -1.39 -17.09
N HIS A 238 -29.33 -0.47 -17.53
CA HIS A 238 -28.56 0.43 -16.65
C HIS A 238 -29.50 1.29 -15.78
N VAL A 239 -29.16 1.49 -14.50
CA VAL A 239 -30.02 2.20 -13.53
C VAL A 239 -29.31 3.30 -12.74
N SER A 240 -27.98 3.31 -12.67
CA SER A 240 -27.09 4.42 -12.22
C SER A 240 -25.68 3.91 -12.06
#